data_AF-A0A7J6EW02-F1
#
_entry.id   AF-A0A7J6EW02-F1
#
_cell.length_a   1.000
_cell.length_b   1.000
_cell.length_c   1.000
_cell.angle_alpha   90.00
_cell.angle_beta   90.00
_cell.angle_gamma   90.00
#
_symmetry.space_group_name_H-M   'P 1'
#
loop_
_entity.id
_entity.type
_entity.pdbx_description
1 polymer ?
#
loop_
_entity_poly.entity_id
_entity_poly.type
_entity_poly.pdbx_seq_one_letter_code
_entity_poly.pdbx_strand_id
1 'polypeptide(L)'
;MGLWLYDHPQWLTIKGHVQCYVNKVREKLESKGYHIKTYSEVQMISTIDEGCVVQTEDGSKELYNGCILAVHASEALRLLGDQATPVEQRVLGAIQYVYIVTFTFIVTKL
;
A
#
# COMPACT_ATOMS: atom_id res chain seq x y z
N MET A 1 -5.38 -43.73 -16.44
CA MET A 1 -5.58 -42.66 -17.44
C MET A 1 -5.23 -41.33 -16.77
N GLY A 2 -4.03 -40.79 -16.99
CA GLY A 2 -3.53 -39.61 -16.28
C GLY A 2 -3.93 -38.32 -17.00
N LEU A 3 -4.69 -37.44 -16.33
CA LEU A 3 -4.96 -36.09 -16.79
C LEU A 3 -3.69 -35.24 -16.57
N TRP A 4 -2.86 -35.11 -17.60
CA TRP A 4 -1.78 -34.12 -17.57
C TRP A 4 -2.36 -32.76 -17.97
N LEU A 5 -2.25 -31.82 -17.05
CA LEU A 5 -2.63 -30.41 -17.17
C LEU A 5 -1.75 -29.74 -18.25
N TYR A 6 -2.31 -29.49 -19.43
CA TYR A 6 -1.60 -28.80 -20.53
C TYR A 6 -1.99 -27.32 -20.69
N ASP A 7 -2.81 -26.77 -19.81
CA ASP A 7 -3.34 -25.41 -19.95
C ASP A 7 -2.81 -24.50 -18.83
N HIS A 8 -1.50 -24.25 -18.84
CA HIS A 8 -0.89 -23.28 -17.94
C HIS A 8 -0.98 -21.88 -18.54
N PRO A 9 -1.56 -20.90 -17.83
CA PRO A 9 -1.58 -19.53 -18.31
C PRO A 9 -0.16 -19.00 -18.46
N GLN A 10 0.14 -18.36 -19.60
CA GLN A 10 1.40 -17.69 -19.80
C GLN A 10 1.45 -16.41 -18.95
N TRP A 11 2.34 -16.39 -17.96
CA TRP A 11 2.62 -15.20 -17.15
C TRP A 11 3.64 -14.31 -17.88
N LEU A 12 3.23 -13.10 -18.23
CA LEU A 12 4.10 -12.11 -18.86
C LEU A 12 4.78 -11.24 -17.80
N THR A 13 6.04 -10.89 -18.05
CA THR A 13 6.79 -9.93 -17.23
C THR A 13 7.06 -8.66 -18.00
N ILE A 14 7.03 -7.52 -17.30
CA ILE A 14 7.41 -6.23 -17.88
C ILE A 14 8.93 -6.19 -17.94
N LYS A 15 9.47 -5.90 -19.12
CA LYS A 15 10.90 -5.62 -19.30
C LYS A 15 11.30 -4.44 -18.41
N GLY A 16 12.31 -4.63 -17.54
CA GLY A 16 12.69 -3.63 -16.54
C GLY A 16 11.88 -3.71 -15.23
N HIS A 17 11.07 -4.75 -15.06
CA HIS A 17 10.31 -5.08 -13.85
C HIS A 17 9.31 -4.00 -13.41
N VAL A 18 8.77 -4.16 -12.20
CA VAL A 18 7.71 -3.30 -11.64
C VAL A 18 8.13 -1.83 -11.51
N GLN A 19 9.43 -1.57 -11.31
CA GLN A 19 9.95 -0.21 -11.15
C GLN A 19 9.66 0.67 -12.38
N CYS A 20 9.65 0.08 -13.57
CA CYS A 20 9.43 0.81 -14.82
C CYS A 20 8.05 1.49 -14.87
N TYR A 21 6.98 0.78 -14.51
CA TYR A 21 5.64 1.38 -14.55
C TYR A 21 5.39 2.30 -13.35
N VAL A 22 5.96 1.99 -12.17
CA VAL A 22 5.85 2.86 -10.98
C VAL A 22 6.48 4.24 -11.26
N ASN A 23 7.65 4.27 -11.89
CA ASN A 23 8.30 5.53 -12.27
C ASN A 23 7.45 6.33 -13.27
N LYS A 24 6.89 5.68 -14.30
CA LYS A 24 5.99 6.35 -15.25
C LYS A 24 4.75 6.96 -14.59
N VAL A 25 4.17 6.27 -13.60
CA VAL A 25 3.04 6.79 -12.83
C VAL A 25 3.46 8.01 -12.01
N ARG A 26 4.60 7.92 -11.30
CA ARG A 26 5.18 9.04 -10.54
C ARG A 26 5.35 10.27 -11.43
N GLU A 27 6.10 10.13 -12.53
CA GLU A 27 6.38 11.21 -13.49
C GLU A 27 5.08 11.82 -14.03
N LYS A 28 4.07 10.99 -14.32
CA LYS A 28 2.78 11.48 -14.83
C LYS A 28 2.02 12.28 -13.77
N LEU A 29 2.06 11.85 -12.51
CA LEU A 29 1.42 12.58 -11.41
C LEU A 29 2.13 13.92 -11.14
N GLU A 30 3.46 13.91 -11.08
CA GLU A 30 4.27 15.13 -10.90
C GLU A 30 4.07 16.11 -12.06
N SER A 31 4.00 15.63 -13.31
CA SER A 31 3.72 16.47 -14.48
C SER A 31 2.36 17.16 -14.45
N LYS A 32 1.43 16.65 -13.64
CA LYS A 32 0.10 17.25 -13.41
C LYS A 32 0.07 18.17 -12.17
N GLY A 33 1.21 18.36 -11.49
CA GLY A 33 1.32 19.17 -10.28
C GLY A 33 0.92 18.44 -8.99
N TYR A 34 0.72 17.13 -9.02
CA TYR A 34 0.51 16.36 -7.80
C TYR A 34 1.84 16.15 -7.07
N HIS A 35 1.80 16.28 -5.75
CA HIS A 35 2.99 16.16 -4.91
C HIS A 35 3.02 14.77 -4.28
N ILE A 36 4.15 14.08 -4.43
CA ILE A 36 4.38 12.76 -3.82
C ILE A 36 5.37 12.97 -2.68
N LYS A 37 4.95 12.63 -1.46
CA LYS A 37 5.78 12.72 -0.25
C LYS A 37 6.32 11.33 0.09
N THR A 38 7.63 11.18 -0.02
CA THR A 38 8.36 9.97 0.40
C THR A 38 9.05 10.23 1.73
N TYR A 39 9.34 9.17 2.51
CA TYR A 39 9.93 9.30 3.86
C TYR A 39 9.03 10.11 4.81
N SER A 40 7.72 10.06 4.60
CA SER A 40 6.71 10.73 5.40
C SER A 40 5.76 9.68 5.95
N GLU A 41 6.24 8.86 6.90
CA GLU A 41 5.40 7.83 7.52
C GLU A 41 4.24 8.51 8.26
N VAL A 42 3.02 8.14 7.89
CA VAL A 42 1.81 8.59 8.58
C VAL A 42 1.67 7.79 9.87
N GLN A 43 1.49 8.48 10.99
CA GLN A 43 1.33 7.87 12.31
C GLN A 43 -0.13 7.86 12.77
N MET A 44 -0.91 8.86 12.34
CA MET A 44 -2.30 9.00 12.76
C MET A 44 -3.13 9.69 11.68
N ILE A 45 -4.38 9.26 11.57
CA ILE A 45 -5.40 9.92 10.78
C ILE A 45 -6.61 10.16 11.69
N SER A 46 -7.07 11.39 11.76
CA SER A 46 -8.26 11.77 12.53
C SER A 46 -9.31 12.37 11.62
N THR A 47 -10.50 11.79 11.61
CA THR A 47 -11.66 12.33 10.90
C THR A 47 -12.20 13.53 11.68
N ILE A 48 -12.52 14.61 10.95
CA ILE A 48 -13.14 15.83 11.47
C ILE A 48 -14.34 16.19 10.59
N ASP A 49 -15.22 17.07 11.03
CA ASP A 49 -16.45 17.42 10.30
C ASP A 49 -16.18 17.89 8.84
N GLU A 50 -15.04 18.54 8.59
CA GLU A 50 -14.67 19.09 7.28
C GLU A 50 -13.68 18.22 6.47
N GLY A 51 -13.34 17.02 6.96
CA GLY A 51 -12.43 16.10 6.28
C GLY A 51 -11.58 15.26 7.23
N CYS A 52 -10.26 15.33 7.10
CA CYS A 52 -9.34 14.59 7.96
C CYS A 52 -8.03 15.32 8.20
N VAL A 53 -7.46 15.09 9.38
CA VAL A 53 -6.10 15.49 9.74
C VAL A 53 -5.19 14.28 9.58
N VAL A 54 -4.09 14.45 8.86
CA VAL A 54 -3.03 13.45 8.72
C VAL A 54 -1.83 13.93 9.52
N GLN A 55 -1.33 13.09 10.42
CA GLN A 55 -0.12 13.36 11.19
C GLN A 55 1.01 12.42 10.76
N THR A 56 2.18 12.98 10.49
CA THR A 56 3.40 12.24 10.14
C THR A 56 4.33 12.04 11.34
N GLU A 57 5.31 11.16 11.21
CA GLU A 57 6.28 10.81 12.26
C GLU A 57 7.07 12.02 12.80
N ASP A 58 7.38 13.00 11.94
CA ASP A 58 8.03 14.26 12.32
C ASP A 58 7.12 15.20 13.15
N GLY A 59 5.88 14.79 13.42
CA GLY A 59 4.88 15.55 14.16
C GLY A 59 4.12 16.57 13.31
N SER A 60 4.43 16.68 12.02
CA SER A 60 3.69 17.58 11.12
C SER A 60 2.24 17.14 10.98
N LYS A 61 1.33 18.11 10.83
CA LYS A 61 -0.11 17.87 10.68
C LYS A 61 -0.63 18.62 9.46
N GLU A 62 -1.38 17.91 8.64
CA GLU A 62 -1.94 18.44 7.40
C GLU A 62 -3.44 18.13 7.31
N LEU A 63 -4.20 19.13 6.86
CA LEU A 63 -5.65 19.05 6.69
C LEU A 63 -5.98 18.69 5.24
N TYR A 64 -6.88 17.74 5.07
CA TYR A 64 -7.40 17.30 3.78
C TYR A 64 -8.92 17.23 3.84
N ASN A 65 -9.59 17.43 2.71
CA ASN A 65 -11.05 17.26 2.63
C ASN A 65 -11.50 15.79 2.70
N GLY A 66 -10.56 14.86 2.55
CA GLY A 66 -10.78 13.42 2.69
C GLY A 66 -9.48 12.66 2.46
N CYS A 67 -9.44 11.40 2.90
CA CYS A 67 -8.30 10.52 2.71
C CYS A 67 -8.73 9.18 2.09
N ILE A 68 -7.84 8.61 1.29
CA ILE A 68 -7.96 7.24 0.77
C ILE A 68 -6.81 6.43 1.35
N LEU A 69 -7.13 5.39 2.11
CA LEU A 69 -6.17 4.49 2.72
C LEU A 69 -5.81 3.36 1.75
N ALA A 70 -4.61 3.42 1.18
CA ALA A 70 -4.04 2.37 0.33
C ALA A 70 -3.00 1.53 1.11
N VAL A 71 -3.38 1.08 2.31
CA VAL A 71 -2.53 0.31 3.24
C VAL A 71 -3.19 -1.01 3.62
N HIS A 72 -2.47 -1.88 4.32
CA HIS A 72 -3.04 -3.10 4.91
C HIS A 72 -4.15 -2.76 5.89
N ALA A 73 -5.15 -3.64 6.05
CA ALA A 73 -6.29 -3.35 6.92
C ALA A 73 -5.92 -3.20 8.40
N SER A 74 -4.96 -3.99 8.88
CA SER A 74 -4.41 -3.83 10.23
C SER A 74 -3.69 -2.49 10.40
N GLU A 75 -3.03 -2.02 9.35
CA GLU A 75 -2.35 -0.72 9.33
C GLU A 75 -3.37 0.43 9.32
N ALA A 76 -4.42 0.33 8.52
CA ALA A 76 -5.53 1.28 8.54
C ALA A 76 -6.14 1.42 9.95
N LEU A 77 -6.35 0.30 10.67
CA LEU A 77 -6.83 0.36 12.06
C LEU A 77 -5.83 1.04 13.00
N ARG A 78 -4.53 0.76 12.85
CA ARG A 78 -3.47 1.43 13.61
C ARG A 78 -3.52 2.95 13.41
N LEU A 79 -3.65 3.39 12.16
CA LEU A 79 -3.69 4.82 11.80
C LEU A 79 -4.96 5.53 12.30
N LEU A 80 -6.12 4.87 12.24
CA LEU A 80 -7.39 5.42 12.72
C LEU A 80 -7.47 5.44 14.26
N GLY A 81 -6.79 4.51 14.93
CA GLY A 81 -6.75 4.42 16.38
C GLY A 81 -8.16 4.38 17.00
N ASP A 82 -8.36 5.17 18.06
CA ASP A 82 -9.62 5.23 18.81
C ASP A 82 -10.79 5.84 18.01
N GLN A 83 -10.51 6.50 16.88
CA GLN A 83 -11.54 7.06 16.00
C GLN A 83 -12.14 6.03 15.04
N ALA A 84 -11.56 4.82 14.94
CA ALA A 84 -12.12 3.76 14.12
C ALA A 84 -13.51 3.36 14.63
N THR A 85 -14.52 3.50 13.78
CA THR A 85 -15.90 3.14 14.11
C THR A 85 -16.04 1.63 14.37
N PRO A 86 -17.08 1.18 15.10
CA PRO A 86 -17.30 -0.26 15.33
C PRO A 86 -17.41 -1.09 14.04
N VAL A 87 -17.93 -0.47 12.96
CA VAL A 87 -18.04 -1.12 11.65
C VAL A 87 -16.67 -1.27 11.00
N GLU A 88 -15.84 -0.21 11.01
CA GLU A 88 -14.48 -0.26 10.49
C GLU A 88 -13.61 -1.26 11.25
N GLN A 89 -13.68 -1.25 12.59
CA GLN A 89 -12.99 -2.25 13.43
C GLN A 89 -13.36 -3.67 13.06
N ARG A 90 -14.65 -3.94 12.88
CA ARG A 90 -15.15 -5.27 12.50
C ARG A 90 -14.67 -5.69 11.11
N VAL A 91 -14.77 -4.80 10.12
CA VAL A 91 -14.45 -5.12 8.72
C VAL A 91 -12.95 -5.26 8.52
N LEU A 92 -12.17 -4.29 9.00
CA LEU A 92 -10.72 -4.27 8.83
C LEU A 92 -10.03 -5.32 9.71
N GLY A 93 -10.56 -5.57 10.92
CA GLY A 93 -10.02 -6.55 11.85
C GLY A 93 -10.26 -8.01 11.43
N ALA A 94 -11.12 -8.26 10.45
CA ALA A 94 -11.39 -9.61 9.95
C ALA A 94 -10.30 -10.13 8.99
N ILE A 95 -9.39 -9.28 8.51
CA ILE A 95 -8.39 -9.64 7.50
C ILE A 95 -7.16 -10.23 8.18
N GLN A 96 -6.80 -11.46 7.80
CA GLN A 96 -5.61 -12.15 8.27
C GLN A 96 -4.48 -12.09 7.23
N TYR A 97 -3.25 -11.88 7.70
CA TYR A 97 -2.06 -11.81 6.87
C TYR A 97 -1.08 -12.92 7.25
N VAL A 98 -0.34 -13.43 6.26
CA VAL A 98 0.73 -14.39 6.46
C VAL A 98 2.06 -13.70 6.23
N TYR A 99 3.01 -13.94 7.14
CA TYR A 99 4.37 -13.43 7.00
C TYR A 99 5.16 -14.27 5.99
N ILE A 100 5.76 -13.61 5.01
CA ILE A 100 6.58 -14.25 3.97
C ILE A 100 7.99 -13.67 4.04
N VAL A 101 8.99 -14.57 4.05
CA VAL A 101 10.41 -14.20 3.91
C VAL A 101 10.87 -14.59 2.53
N THR A 102 11.46 -13.64 1.80
CA THR A 102 12.00 -13.87 0.46
C THR A 102 13.53 -13.85 0.50
N PHE A 103 14.16 -14.85 -0.10
CA PHE A 103 15.62 -14.92 -0.22
C PHE A 103 16.02 -14.86 -1.70
N THR A 104 17.04 -14.05 -2.02
CA THR A 104 17.61 -13.98 -3.37
C THR A 104 19.04 -14.53 -3.32
N PHE A 105 19.32 -15.56 -4.10
CA PHE A 105 20.66 -16.16 -4.22
C PHE A 105 21.14 -16.08 -5.67
N ILE A 106 22.42 -15.77 -5.85
CA ILE A 106 23.09 -15.86 -7.14
C ILE A 106 23.82 -17.21 -7.15
N VAL A 107 23.37 -18.12 -8.01
CA VAL A 107 24.11 -19.37 -8.24
C VAL A 107 25.11 -19.12 -9.36
N THR A 108 26.37 -18.89 -9.02
CA THR A 108 27.46 -18.88 -10.02
C THR A 108 27.91 -20.32 -10.27
N LYS A 109 27.93 -20.73 -11.54
CA LYS A 109 28.59 -21.97 -11.97
C LYS A 109 30.10 -21.78 -11.76
N LEU A 110 30.74 -22.67 -11.01
CA LEU A 110 32.20 -22.82 -10.98
C LEU A 110 32.70 -23.34 -12.34
#